data_AF-A0A0X1KNT7-F1
#
_entry.id   AF-A0A0X1KNT7-F1
#
_cell.length_a   1.000
_cell.length_b   1.000
_cell.length_c   1.000
_cell.angle_alpha   90.00
_cell.angle_beta   90.00
_cell.angle_gamma   90.00
#
_symmetry.space_group_name_H-M   'P 1'
#
loop_
_entity.id
_entity.type
_entity.pdbx_description
1 polymer ?
#
loop_
_entity_poly.entity_id
_entity_poly.type
_entity_poly.pdbx_seq_one_letter_code
_entity_poly.pdbx_strand_id
1 'polypeptide(L)'
;MSCDVCKTDINVKVYKFLSDGIPKEVHMCSNCLRKTLKEAAIFKRENLKYLAGYMRVVQDSDMGNFSGGHLSSGDLVFSIAPVAVLRELFAGESESQLEQREVAMRHLYVLKHRLEEALKREDYKSAHKIKNQISMIEKTMLGK
;
A
#
# COMPACT_ATOMS: atom_id res chain seq x y z
N MET A 1 1.85 -20.04 -12.01
CA MET A 1 2.24 -18.77 -11.37
C MET A 1 3.56 -18.35 -11.98
N SER A 2 3.70 -17.11 -12.42
CA SER A 2 4.93 -16.61 -13.05
C SER A 2 5.66 -15.65 -12.12
N CYS A 3 6.98 -15.55 -12.28
CA CYS A 3 7.79 -14.57 -11.59
C CYS A 3 7.43 -13.16 -12.05
N ASP A 4 7.24 -12.25 -11.12
CA ASP A 4 6.89 -10.85 -11.40
C ASP A 4 7.94 -10.13 -12.24
N VAL A 5 9.21 -10.56 -12.17
CA VAL A 5 10.34 -9.95 -12.88
C VAL A 5 10.59 -10.61 -14.23
N CYS A 6 10.95 -11.90 -14.26
CA CYS A 6 11.36 -12.57 -15.50
C CYS A 6 10.22 -13.27 -16.24
N LYS A 7 8.99 -13.25 -15.69
CA LYS A 7 7.78 -13.86 -16.27
C LYS A 7 7.84 -15.38 -16.49
N THR A 8 8.88 -16.06 -16.00
CA THR A 8 8.98 -17.53 -16.01
C THR A 8 8.24 -18.14 -14.83
N ASP A 9 7.77 -19.37 -14.95
CA ASP A 9 7.12 -20.16 -13.89
C ASP A 9 8.08 -21.06 -13.09
N ILE A 10 9.34 -21.16 -13.53
CA ILE A 10 10.36 -22.01 -12.93
C ILE A 10 10.78 -21.48 -11.54
N ASN A 11 10.70 -22.35 -10.52
CA ASN A 11 11.19 -22.10 -9.15
C ASN A 11 10.66 -20.81 -8.50
N VAL A 12 9.43 -20.40 -8.85
CA VAL A 12 8.77 -19.23 -8.27
C VAL A 12 8.35 -19.53 -6.84
N LYS A 13 8.69 -18.64 -5.92
CA LYS A 13 8.22 -18.65 -4.52
C LYS A 13 7.33 -17.45 -4.26
N VAL A 14 6.38 -17.63 -3.35
CA VAL A 14 5.50 -16.57 -2.86
C VAL A 14 6.10 -16.02 -1.56
N TYR A 15 6.43 -14.73 -1.55
CA TYR A 15 6.89 -14.04 -0.35
C TYR A 15 5.77 -13.14 0.15
N LYS A 16 5.24 -13.45 1.33
CA LYS A 16 4.21 -12.66 2.01
C LYS A 16 4.88 -11.87 3.13
N PHE A 17 4.57 -10.59 3.21
CA PHE A 17 5.08 -9.71 4.26
C PHE A 17 4.08 -8.60 4.56
N LEU A 18 4.20 -8.00 5.75
CA LEU A 18 3.43 -6.82 6.13
C LEU A 18 4.27 -5.58 5.80
N SER A 19 3.72 -4.68 4.99
CA SER A 19 4.27 -3.35 4.76
C SER A 19 3.33 -2.35 5.43
N ASP A 20 3.73 -1.87 6.60
CA ASP A 20 3.08 -0.74 7.25
C ASP A 20 1.58 -0.95 7.52
N GLY A 21 1.22 -2.14 8.02
CA GLY A 21 -0.17 -2.53 8.27
C GLY A 21 -0.91 -3.11 7.06
N ILE A 22 -0.30 -3.11 5.86
CA ILE A 22 -0.91 -3.69 4.65
C ILE A 22 -0.17 -4.99 4.26
N PRO A 23 -0.88 -6.12 4.11
CA PRO A 23 -0.28 -7.35 3.59
C PRO A 23 0.10 -7.18 2.12
N LYS A 24 1.33 -7.55 1.79
CA LYS A 24 1.88 -7.57 0.42
C LYS A 24 2.32 -8.98 0.09
N GLU A 25 2.24 -9.29 -1.19
CA GLU A 25 2.62 -10.58 -1.76
C GLU A 25 3.43 -10.33 -3.02
N VAL A 26 4.61 -10.96 -3.14
CA VAL A 26 5.45 -10.90 -4.34
C VAL A 26 5.85 -12.30 -4.79
N HIS A 27 5.82 -12.53 -6.10
CA HIS A 27 6.05 -13.83 -6.72
C HIS A 27 7.39 -13.79 -7.45
N MET A 28 8.42 -14.40 -6.86
CA MET A 28 9.77 -14.29 -7.42
C MET A 28 10.50 -15.62 -7.43
N CYS A 29 11.22 -15.91 -8.52
CA CYS A 29 12.21 -16.98 -8.53
C CYS A 29 13.44 -16.56 -7.71
N SER A 30 14.21 -17.54 -7.22
CA SER A 30 15.36 -17.29 -6.34
C SER A 30 16.43 -16.40 -6.99
N ASN A 31 16.60 -16.50 -8.31
CA ASN A 31 17.57 -15.69 -9.06
C ASN A 31 17.14 -14.22 -9.14
N CYS A 32 15.86 -13.96 -9.48
CA CYS A 32 15.32 -12.61 -9.52
C CYS A 32 15.33 -11.95 -8.15
N LEU A 33 14.98 -12.69 -7.08
CA LEU A 33 15.06 -12.15 -5.71
C LEU A 33 16.48 -11.69 -5.38
N ARG A 34 17.50 -12.53 -5.61
CA ARG A 34 18.90 -12.17 -5.36
C ARG A 34 19.34 -10.95 -6.17
N LYS A 35 18.92 -10.87 -7.43
CA LYS A 35 19.23 -9.74 -8.31
C LYS A 35 18.61 -8.45 -7.78
N THR A 36 17.31 -8.46 -7.46
CA THR A 36 16.59 -7.32 -6.90
C THR A 36 17.20 -6.84 -5.58
N LEU A 37 17.62 -7.75 -4.70
CA LEU A 37 18.27 -7.37 -3.44
C LEU A 37 19.66 -6.74 -3.65
N LYS A 38 20.40 -7.18 -4.66
CA LYS A 38 21.71 -6.59 -5.00
C LYS A 38 21.59 -5.24 -5.69
N GLU A 39 20.56 -5.07 -6.52
CA GLU A 39 20.28 -3.83 -7.27
C GLU A 39 19.37 -2.86 -6.49
N ALA A 40 19.04 -3.19 -5.24
CA ALA A 40 18.18 -2.37 -4.42
C ALA A 40 18.78 -0.97 -4.23
N ALA A 41 17.91 0.04 -4.30
CA ALA A 41 18.31 1.42 -4.08
C ALA A 41 18.97 1.59 -2.69
N ILE A 42 20.06 2.34 -2.65
CA ILE A 42 20.73 2.67 -1.40
C ILE A 42 19.83 3.63 -0.62
N PHE A 43 19.47 3.26 0.61
CA PHE A 43 18.72 4.14 1.49
C PHE A 43 19.66 5.02 2.33
N LYS A 44 19.18 6.22 2.67
CA LYS A 44 19.88 7.16 3.56
C LYS A 44 19.69 6.74 5.01
N ARG A 45 20.76 6.35 5.70
CA ARG A 45 20.68 5.85 7.09
C ARG A 45 20.11 6.89 8.05
N GLU A 46 20.43 8.17 7.86
CA GLU A 46 19.89 9.27 8.67
C GLU A 46 18.36 9.40 8.56
N ASN A 47 17.75 8.85 7.50
CA ASN A 47 16.31 8.90 7.25
C ASN A 47 15.56 7.69 7.84
N LEU A 48 16.27 6.72 8.43
CA LEU A 48 15.65 5.60 9.17
C LEU A 48 14.74 6.08 10.32
N LYS A 49 15.00 7.26 10.87
CA LYS A 49 14.16 7.89 11.90
C LYS A 49 12.71 8.12 11.42
N TYR A 50 12.50 8.40 10.13
CA TYR A 50 11.17 8.60 9.56
C TYR A 50 10.39 7.28 9.50
N LEU A 51 11.07 6.19 9.14
CA LEU A 51 10.47 4.85 9.20
C LEU A 51 10.06 4.50 10.63
N ALA A 52 10.97 4.69 11.59
CA ALA A 52 10.70 4.38 13.00
C ALA A 52 9.55 5.23 13.56
N GLY A 53 9.50 6.52 13.23
CA GLY A 53 8.40 7.41 13.62
C GLY A 53 7.07 6.98 13.01
N TYR A 54 7.06 6.68 11.72
CA TYR A 54 5.87 6.22 11.02
C TYR A 54 5.35 4.88 11.55
N MET A 55 6.23 3.93 11.85
CA MET A 55 5.85 2.64 12.46
C MET A 55 5.11 2.84 13.79
N ARG A 56 5.52 3.79 14.63
CA ARG A 56 4.81 4.11 15.88
C ARG A 56 3.42 4.66 15.59
N VAL A 57 3.31 5.63 14.67
CA VAL A 57 2.01 6.20 14.27
C VAL A 57 1.07 5.11 13.76
N VAL A 58 1.56 4.19 12.93
CA VAL A 58 0.77 3.06 12.41
C VAL A 58 0.33 2.12 13.53
N GLN A 59 1.20 1.80 14.49
CA GLN A 59 0.87 0.95 15.64
C GLN A 59 -0.18 1.58 16.55
N ASP A 60 -0.13 2.90 16.72
CA ASP A 60 -1.09 3.66 17.52
C ASP A 60 -2.38 3.98 16.74
N SER A 61 -2.40 3.74 15.43
CA SER A 61 -3.55 4.00 14.55
C SER A 61 -4.41 2.75 14.40
N ASP A 62 -5.71 2.88 14.66
CA ASP A 62 -6.68 1.83 14.38
C ASP A 62 -7.38 2.07 13.04
N MET A 63 -7.26 1.11 12.11
CA MET A 63 -7.98 1.13 10.83
C MET A 63 -9.50 1.15 10.98
N GLY A 64 -10.04 0.68 12.12
CA GLY A 64 -11.46 0.59 12.42
C GLY A 64 -12.11 1.87 12.96
N ASN A 65 -11.32 2.87 13.40
CA ASN A 65 -11.82 4.09 14.05
C ASN A 65 -12.02 5.30 13.11
N PHE A 66 -12.10 5.07 11.80
CA PHE A 66 -12.22 6.15 10.80
C PHE A 66 -13.67 6.51 10.47
N SER A 67 -14.17 7.59 11.10
CA SER A 67 -15.48 8.16 10.81
C SER A 67 -15.58 8.74 9.40
N GLY A 68 -16.75 8.55 8.77
CA GLY A 68 -17.02 8.75 7.35
C GLY A 68 -16.86 10.15 6.74
N GLY A 69 -16.83 10.16 5.41
CA GLY A 69 -17.13 11.33 4.57
C GLY A 69 -15.99 11.78 3.66
N HIS A 70 -14.79 11.94 4.22
CA HIS A 70 -13.61 12.45 3.53
C HIS A 70 -12.35 11.69 3.99
N LEU A 71 -11.21 11.89 3.29
CA LEU A 71 -9.88 11.44 3.72
C LEU A 71 -9.68 11.84 5.19
N SER A 72 -9.95 10.92 6.10
CA SER A 72 -9.72 11.12 7.52
C SER A 72 -8.21 11.21 7.75
N SER A 73 -7.80 11.82 8.86
CA SER A 73 -6.38 11.91 9.23
C SER A 73 -5.67 10.56 9.22
N GLY A 74 -6.37 9.46 9.53
CA GLY A 74 -5.77 8.14 9.43
C GLY A 74 -5.87 7.46 8.07
N ASP A 75 -6.78 7.87 7.17
CA ASP A 75 -6.66 7.46 5.76
C ASP A 75 -5.31 7.95 5.18
N LEU A 76 -4.84 9.13 5.60
CA LEU A 76 -3.54 9.67 5.21
C LEU A 76 -2.37 8.85 5.77
N VAL A 77 -2.49 8.34 7.00
CA VAL A 77 -1.48 7.48 7.64
C VAL A 77 -1.28 6.22 6.83
N PHE A 78 -2.34 5.56 6.35
CA PHE A 78 -2.20 4.29 5.63
C PHE A 78 -1.97 4.44 4.12
N SER A 79 -2.26 5.62 3.53
CA SER A 79 -2.14 5.84 2.08
C SER A 79 -0.97 6.71 1.65
N ILE A 80 -0.87 7.94 2.17
CA ILE A 80 0.10 8.95 1.69
C ILE A 80 1.41 8.87 2.47
N ALA A 81 1.33 8.79 3.80
CA ALA A 81 2.50 8.78 4.68
C ALA A 81 3.55 7.71 4.33
N PRO A 82 3.20 6.44 4.06
CA PRO A 82 4.21 5.42 3.72
C PRO A 82 4.95 5.74 2.43
N VAL A 83 4.28 6.33 1.43
CA VAL A 83 4.94 6.73 0.17
C VAL A 83 5.91 7.89 0.42
N ALA A 84 5.52 8.87 1.23
CA ALA A 84 6.41 9.96 1.64
C ALA A 84 7.63 9.44 2.42
N VAL A 85 7.43 8.50 3.34
CA VAL A 85 8.52 7.88 4.12
C VAL A 85 9.48 7.12 3.19
N LEU A 86 8.97 6.33 2.25
CA LEU A 86 9.79 5.62 1.28
C LEU A 86 10.59 6.59 0.40
N ARG A 87 9.99 7.70 -0.03
CA ARG A 87 10.68 8.75 -0.78
C ARG A 87 11.81 9.40 0.00
N GLU A 88 11.60 9.67 1.29
CA GLU A 88 12.69 10.17 2.14
C GLU A 88 13.78 9.12 2.35
N LEU A 89 13.41 7.85 2.53
CA LEU A 89 14.37 6.76 2.75
C LEU A 89 15.25 6.50 1.54
N PHE A 90 14.67 6.45 0.35
CA PHE A 90 15.36 6.10 -0.89
C PHE A 90 15.57 7.36 -1.73
N ALA A 91 16.83 7.78 -1.86
CA ALA A 91 17.24 9.03 -2.53
C ALA A 91 17.15 8.98 -4.07
N GLY A 92 16.14 8.29 -4.62
CA GLY A 92 15.94 8.16 -6.06
C GLY A 92 15.02 9.25 -6.60
N GLU A 93 15.15 9.56 -7.90
CA GLU A 93 14.13 10.32 -8.62
C GLU A 93 12.80 9.56 -8.50
N SER A 94 11.83 10.18 -7.84
CA SER A 94 10.49 9.62 -7.72
C SER A 94 9.85 9.54 -9.11
N GLU A 95 9.51 8.35 -9.56
CA GLU A 95 8.52 8.23 -10.64
C GLU A 95 7.16 8.63 -10.06
N SER A 96 6.80 9.91 -10.21
CA SER A 96 5.57 10.49 -9.67
C SER A 96 4.31 9.67 -9.98
N GLN A 97 4.29 8.98 -11.13
CA GLN A 97 3.20 8.07 -11.50
C GLN A 97 3.16 6.79 -10.66
N LEU A 98 4.31 6.18 -10.35
CA LEU A 98 4.37 5.00 -9.48
C LEU A 98 3.96 5.34 -8.05
N GLU A 99 4.40 6.50 -7.55
CA GLU A 99 4.00 6.99 -6.23
C GLU A 99 2.49 7.23 -6.16
N GLN A 100 1.92 7.94 -7.15
CA GLN A 100 0.48 8.18 -7.22
C GLN A 100 -0.31 6.87 -7.28
N ARG A 101 0.15 5.90 -8.08
CA ARG A 101 -0.48 4.58 -8.18
C ARG A 101 -0.43 3.83 -6.85
N GLU A 102 0.71 3.88 -6.14
CA GLU A 102 0.84 3.23 -4.84
C GLU A 102 -0.06 3.89 -3.79
N VAL A 103 -0.14 5.24 -3.75
CA VAL A 103 -1.09 5.96 -2.89
C VAL A 103 -2.53 5.52 -3.19
N ALA A 104 -2.92 5.43 -4.46
CA ALA A 104 -4.26 5.00 -4.85
C ALA A 104 -4.55 3.56 -4.43
N MET A 105 -3.60 2.65 -4.65
CA MET A 105 -3.72 1.24 -4.23
C MET A 105 -3.88 1.10 -2.72
N ARG A 106 -3.13 1.88 -1.94
CA ARG A 106 -3.26 1.89 -0.48
C ARG A 106 -4.59 2.50 -0.03
N HIS A 107 -5.05 3.57 -0.67
CA HIS A 107 -6.36 4.14 -0.41
C HIS A 107 -7.49 3.13 -0.69
N LEU A 108 -7.40 2.38 -1.80
CA LEU A 108 -8.34 1.30 -2.11
C LEU A 108 -8.34 0.20 -1.05
N TYR A 109 -7.17 -0.16 -0.49
CA TYR A 109 -7.08 -1.13 0.59
C TYR A 109 -7.86 -0.67 1.83
N VAL A 110 -7.67 0.59 2.24
CA VAL A 110 -8.39 1.17 3.38
C VAL A 110 -9.90 1.22 3.13
N LEU A 111 -10.33 1.66 1.95
CA LEU A 111 -11.76 1.69 1.59
C LEU A 111 -12.38 0.28 1.57
N LYS A 112 -11.65 -0.74 1.08
CA LYS A 112 -12.13 -2.13 1.07
C LYS A 112 -12.33 -2.66 2.49
N HIS A 113 -11.38 -2.41 3.38
CA HIS A 113 -11.53 -2.78 4.79
C HIS A 113 -12.75 -2.09 5.43
N ARG A 114 -12.93 -0.78 5.18
CA ARG A 114 -14.10 -0.04 5.69
C ARG A 114 -15.41 -0.54 5.11
N LEU A 115 -15.42 -0.96 3.85
CA LEU A 115 -16.59 -1.57 3.22
C LEU A 115 -16.96 -2.87 3.92
N GLU A 116 -15.98 -3.74 4.20
CA GLU A 116 -16.19 -4.98 4.95
C GLU A 116 -16.78 -4.70 6.33
N GLU A 117 -16.23 -3.72 7.06
CA GLU A 117 -16.73 -3.33 8.38
C GLU A 117 -18.15 -2.74 8.33
N ALA A 118 -18.44 -1.89 7.34
CA ALA A 118 -19.80 -1.34 7.15
C ALA A 118 -20.81 -2.45 6.83
N LEU A 119 -20.43 -3.44 6.01
CA LEU A 119 -21.28 -4.58 5.69
C LEU A 119 -21.51 -5.49 6.90
N LYS A 120 -20.49 -5.75 7.73
CA LYS A 120 -20.63 -6.51 8.99
C LYS A 120 -21.59 -5.84 9.98
N ARG A 121 -21.65 -4.51 9.97
CA ARG A 121 -22.55 -3.70 10.82
C ARG A 121 -23.90 -3.43 10.17
N GLU A 122 -24.15 -3.98 8.98
CA GLU A 122 -25.36 -3.72 8.18
C GLU A 122 -25.60 -2.23 7.86
N ASP A 123 -24.56 -1.40 7.90
CA ASP A 123 -24.62 0.01 7.50
C ASP A 123 -24.54 0.14 5.97
N TYR A 124 -25.64 -0.24 5.31
CA TYR A 124 -25.73 -0.23 3.85
C TYR A 124 -25.60 1.18 3.26
N LYS A 125 -25.96 2.23 4.00
CA LYS A 125 -25.83 3.62 3.57
C LYS A 125 -24.36 4.00 3.42
N SER A 126 -23.54 3.69 4.42
CA SER A 126 -22.09 3.90 4.35
C SER A 126 -21.43 2.97 3.33
N ALA A 127 -21.83 1.69 3.29
CA ALA A 127 -21.31 0.73 2.32
C ALA A 127 -21.55 1.19 0.86
N HIS A 128 -22.72 1.74 0.55
CA HIS A 128 -23.01 2.27 -0.79
C HIS A 128 -22.11 3.46 -1.15
N LYS A 129 -21.90 4.40 -0.22
CA LYS A 129 -20.98 5.54 -0.42
C LYS A 129 -19.55 5.08 -0.67
N ILE A 130 -19.06 4.11 0.12
CA ILE A 130 -17.71 3.57 0.00
C ILE A 130 -17.52 2.85 -1.34
N LYS A 131 -18.52 2.05 -1.78
CA LYS A 131 -18.49 1.42 -3.11
C LYS A 131 -18.35 2.44 -4.25
N ASN A 132 -19.06 3.57 -4.16
CA ASN A 132 -18.96 4.63 -5.16
C ASN A 132 -17.56 5.25 -5.17
N GLN A 133 -16.95 5.48 -4.01
CA GLN A 133 -15.56 5.98 -3.91
C GLN A 133 -14.55 4.99 -4.51
N ILE A 134 -14.67 3.69 -4.20
CA ILE A 134 -13.84 2.64 -4.79
C ILE A 134 -13.96 2.67 -6.32
N SER A 135 -15.19 2.71 -6.85
CA SER A 135 -15.43 2.72 -8.29
C SER A 135 -14.82 3.95 -8.98
N MET A 136 -14.90 5.14 -8.36
CA MET A 136 -14.28 6.34 -8.91
C MET A 136 -12.76 6.20 -9.01
N ILE A 137 -12.10 5.70 -7.96
CA ILE A 137 -10.64 5.53 -7.94
C ILE A 137 -10.21 4.46 -8.96
N GLU A 138 -10.91 3.33 -9.03
CA GLU A 138 -10.62 2.26 -10.00
C GLU A 138 -10.74 2.76 -11.45
N LYS A 139 -11.78 3.57 -11.75
CA LYS A 139 -11.95 4.18 -13.09
C LYS A 139 -10.83 5.14 -13.44
N THR A 140 -10.45 6.02 -12.52
CA THR A 140 -9.43 7.05 -12.77
C THR A 140 -8.01 6.47 -12.86
N MET A 141 -7.70 5.42 -12.08
CA MET A 141 -6.32 4.92 -11.93
C MET A 141 -6.03 3.61 -12.68
N LEU A 142 -7.05 2.81 -12.99
CA LEU A 142 -6.87 1.49 -13.61
C LEU A 142 -7.41 1.42 -15.05
N GLY A 143 -8.02 2.49 -15.56
CA GLY A 143 -8.57 2.54 -16.93
C GLY A 143 -9.62 1.47 -17.20
N LYS A 144 -10.36 1.04 -16.17
CA LYS A 144 -11.46 0.07 -16.25
C LYS A 144 -12.80 0.74 -16.10
#